data_AF-A0A2X1PUP0-F1
#
_entry.id   AF-A0A2X1PUP0-F1
#
_cell.length_a   1.000
_cell.length_b   1.000
_cell.length_c   1.000
_cell.angle_alpha   90.00
_cell.angle_beta   90.00
_cell.angle_gamma   90.00
#
_symmetry.space_group_name_H-M   'P 1'
#
loop_
_entity.id
_entity.type
_entity.pdbx_description
1 polymer ?
#
loop_
_entity_poly.entity_id
_entity_poly.type
_entity_poly.pdbx_seq_one_letter_code
_entity_poly.pdbx_strand_id
1 'polypeptide(L)'
;MVLTGPKEAERLYRSGLASLHARVKVRITEYEKDANGELVAKTSLKDTTVGRAILWMIVPKGLPYSIVNQALGKKAISKMLNTCYRILGLKPTVIFADQIMYTGLRLCSAFWCICWYR
;
A
#
# COMPACT_ATOMS: atom_id res chain seq x y z
N MET A 1 12.39 -13.70 5.97
CA MET A 1 13.07 -13.15 4.78
C MET A 1 13.15 -11.63 4.90
N VAL A 2 14.32 -11.05 4.64
CA VAL A 2 14.55 -9.60 4.71
C VAL A 2 14.66 -9.08 3.27
N LEU A 3 13.91 -8.05 2.93
CA LEU A 3 13.89 -7.43 1.62
C LEU A 3 14.38 -6.00 1.70
N THR A 4 15.18 -5.61 0.71
CA THR A 4 15.79 -4.28 0.60
C THR A 4 14.75 -3.22 0.26
N GLY A 5 13.65 -3.61 -0.40
CA GLY A 5 12.54 -2.70 -0.69
C GLY A 5 11.32 -3.36 -1.35
N PRO A 6 10.28 -2.57 -1.64
CA PRO A 6 9.03 -3.07 -2.20
C PRO A 6 9.16 -3.63 -3.62
N LYS A 7 10.10 -3.10 -4.42
CA LYS A 7 10.39 -3.62 -5.79
C LYS A 7 10.93 -5.05 -5.77
N GLU A 8 11.71 -5.40 -4.75
CA GLU A 8 12.24 -6.75 -4.58
C GLU A 8 11.13 -7.73 -4.19
N ALA A 9 10.17 -7.28 -3.37
CA ALA A 9 8.97 -8.05 -3.02
C ALA A 9 8.13 -8.41 -4.26
N GLU A 10 7.96 -7.45 -5.19
CA GLU A 10 7.26 -7.72 -6.45
C GLU A 10 8.00 -8.76 -7.31
N ARG A 11 9.32 -8.63 -7.44
CA ARG A 11 10.14 -9.57 -8.22
C ARG A 11 10.03 -10.99 -7.67
N LEU A 12 10.10 -11.14 -6.34
CA LEU A 12 9.93 -12.42 -5.66
C LEU A 12 8.54 -13.03 -5.91
N TYR A 13 7.48 -12.22 -5.83
CA TYR A 13 6.13 -12.68 -6.13
C TYR A 13 5.98 -13.14 -7.58
N ARG A 14 6.48 -12.35 -8.55
CA ARG A 14 6.42 -12.72 -9.98
C ARG A 14 7.22 -13.98 -10.32
N SER A 15 8.33 -14.22 -9.62
CA SER A 15 9.14 -15.42 -9.78
C SER A 15 8.55 -16.68 -9.14
N GLY A 16 7.43 -16.56 -8.41
CA GLY A 16 6.79 -17.70 -7.73
C GLY A 16 7.52 -18.17 -6.45
N LEU A 17 8.59 -17.49 -6.04
CA LEU A 17 9.40 -17.87 -4.88
C LEU A 17 8.74 -17.53 -3.53
N ALA A 18 7.74 -16.65 -3.51
CA ALA A 18 7.08 -16.21 -2.29
C ALA A 18 5.56 -16.09 -2.45
N SER A 19 4.82 -16.56 -1.45
CA SER A 19 3.36 -16.39 -1.36
C SER A 19 2.98 -14.99 -0.87
N LEU A 20 1.82 -14.47 -1.29
CA LEU A 20 1.29 -13.15 -0.89
C LEU A 20 1.16 -12.98 0.63
N HIS A 21 0.86 -14.08 1.33
CA HIS A 21 0.65 -14.11 2.77
C HIS A 21 1.93 -14.36 3.57
N ALA A 22 3.07 -14.58 2.90
CA ALA A 22 4.35 -14.79 3.57
C ALA A 22 4.75 -13.55 4.37
N ARG A 23 5.13 -13.74 5.64
CA ARG A 23 5.65 -12.67 6.50
C ARG A 23 7.08 -12.33 6.11
N VAL A 24 7.32 -11.06 5.85
CA VAL A 24 8.60 -10.53 5.38
C VAL A 24 8.94 -9.26 6.15
N LYS A 25 10.24 -9.03 6.36
CA LYS A 25 10.76 -7.76 6.87
C LYS A 25 11.19 -6.93 5.67
N VAL A 26 10.56 -5.78 5.45
CA VAL A 26 10.88 -4.91 4.33
C VAL A 26 11.36 -3.57 4.85
N ARG A 27 12.42 -3.03 4.25
CA ARG A 27 12.82 -1.64 4.47
C ARG A 27 11.89 -0.72 3.69
N ILE A 28 11.17 0.13 4.41
CA ILE A 28 10.15 1.02 3.86
C ILE A 28 10.56 2.46 4.12
N THR A 29 10.56 3.26 3.06
CA THR A 29 10.73 4.71 3.12
C THR A 29 9.36 5.36 3.19
N GLU A 30 9.01 5.84 4.38
CA GLU A 30 7.80 6.61 4.64
C GLU A 30 8.11 8.10 4.44
N TYR A 31 7.18 8.82 3.83
CA TYR A 31 7.26 10.26 3.70
C TYR A 31 6.10 10.83 4.48
N GLU A 32 6.37 11.52 5.58
CA GLU A 32 5.36 12.28 6.30
C GLU A 32 5.41 13.73 5.81
N LYS A 33 4.23 14.31 5.55
CA LYS A 33 4.13 15.75 5.33
C LYS A 33 4.05 16.42 6.70
N ASP A 34 5.05 17.23 7.03
CA ASP A 34 5.00 18.10 8.18
C ASP A 34 4.10 19.33 7.89
N ALA A 35 3.68 20.04 8.94
CA ALA A 35 2.78 21.20 8.82
C ALA A 35 3.36 22.35 7.97
N ASN A 36 4.68 22.33 7.73
CA ASN A 36 5.41 23.30 6.91
C ASN A 36 5.55 22.88 5.43
N GLY A 37 4.97 21.75 5.02
CA GLY A 37 5.03 21.26 3.64
C GLY A 37 6.32 20.51 3.27
N GLU A 38 7.25 20.32 4.21
CA GLU A 38 8.46 19.52 4.01
C GLU A 38 8.17 18.02 4.17
N LEU A 39 8.73 17.22 3.27
CA LEU A 39 8.59 15.76 3.26
C LEU A 39 9.72 15.13 4.06
N VAL A 40 9.44 14.72 5.29
CA VAL A 40 10.43 14.03 6.12
C VAL A 40 10.47 12.56 5.72
N ALA A 41 11.59 12.13 5.16
CA ALA A 41 11.83 10.74 4.80
C ALA A 41 12.26 9.93 6.03
N LYS A 42 11.37 9.08 6.55
CA LYS A 42 11.69 8.12 7.60
C LYS A 42 11.88 6.74 6.99
N THR A 43 13.09 6.21 7.11
CA THR A 43 13.37 4.83 6.70
C THR A 43 13.23 3.92 7.91
N SER A 44 12.36 2.93 7.83
CA SER A 44 12.14 1.96 8.91
C SER A 44 12.08 0.54 8.39
N LEU A 45 12.56 -0.41 9.20
CA LEU A 45 12.29 -1.82 8.97
C LEU A 45 10.92 -2.14 9.55
N LYS A 46 10.00 -2.66 8.71
CA LYS A 46 8.66 -3.04 9.16
C LYS A 46 8.42 -4.52 8.88
N ASP A 47 7.76 -5.18 9.82
CA ASP A 47 7.23 -6.54 9.67
C ASP A 47 5.89 -6.47 8.92
N THR A 48 5.85 -7.03 7.72
CA THR A 48 4.73 -6.93 6.78
C THR A 48 4.54 -8.24 6.01
N THR A 49 3.60 -8.27 5.06
CA THR A 49 3.45 -9.40 4.12
C THR A 49 3.83 -8.97 2.71
N VAL A 50 4.20 -9.93 1.86
CA VAL A 50 4.57 -9.65 0.46
C VAL A 50 3.48 -8.88 -0.27
N GLY A 51 2.21 -9.27 -0.10
CA GLY A 51 1.08 -8.56 -0.70
C GLY A 51 0.96 -7.10 -0.22
N ARG A 52 1.15 -6.83 1.08
CA ARG A 52 1.12 -5.47 1.65
C ARG A 52 2.32 -4.63 1.23
N ALA A 53 3.47 -5.25 1.01
CA ALA A 53 4.66 -4.58 0.50
C ALA A 53 4.50 -4.17 -0.97
N ILE A 54 3.86 -4.99 -1.81
CA ILE A 54 3.53 -4.66 -3.20
C ILE A 54 2.55 -3.48 -3.24
N LEU A 55 1.53 -3.49 -2.38
CA LEU A 55 0.57 -2.37 -2.27
C LEU A 55 1.24 -1.04 -1.90
N TRP A 56 2.41 -1.04 -1.26
CA TRP A 56 3.10 0.20 -0.95
C TRP A 56 3.57 0.97 -2.19
N MET A 57 3.74 0.30 -3.34
CA MET A 57 4.23 0.94 -4.57
C MET A 57 3.21 1.89 -5.21
N ILE A 58 1.91 1.67 -4.97
CA ILE A 58 0.84 2.51 -5.51
C ILE A 58 0.47 3.67 -4.57
N VAL A 59 0.90 3.62 -3.31
CA VAL A 59 0.54 4.63 -2.30
C VAL A 59 1.28 5.94 -2.58
N PRO A 60 0.59 7.09 -2.65
CA PRO A 60 1.25 8.37 -2.86
C PRO A 60 2.06 8.79 -1.61
N LYS A 61 3.15 9.53 -1.86
CA LYS A 61 4.04 10.03 -0.80
C LYS A 61 3.28 10.98 0.13
N GLY A 62 3.36 10.78 1.45
CA GLY A 62 2.64 11.60 2.44
C GLY A 62 1.74 10.80 3.39
N LEU A 63 1.59 9.49 3.17
CA LEU A 63 0.76 8.62 4.01
C LEU A 63 1.63 7.73 4.90
N PRO A 64 1.21 7.49 6.15
CA PRO A 64 1.92 6.58 7.05
C PRO A 64 1.70 5.11 6.65
N TYR A 65 2.74 4.30 6.76
CA TYR A 65 2.67 2.87 6.41
C TYR A 65 1.71 2.07 7.30
N SER A 66 1.47 2.55 8.52
CA SER A 66 0.56 1.92 9.48
C SER A 66 -0.86 1.69 8.94
N ILE A 67 -1.33 2.52 8.01
CA ILE A 67 -2.67 2.37 7.41
C ILE A 67 -2.73 1.14 6.49
N VAL A 68 -1.62 0.79 5.84
CA VAL A 68 -1.50 -0.36 4.92
C VAL A 68 -1.17 -1.64 5.69
N ASN A 69 -0.55 -1.54 6.86
CA ASN A 69 -0.16 -2.70 7.67
C ASN A 69 -1.30 -3.32 8.50
N GLN A 70 -2.51 -3.37 7.94
CA GLN A 70 -3.67 -4.02 8.55
C GLN A 70 -4.43 -4.86 7.51
N ALA A 71 -5.41 -5.63 7.96
CA ALA A 71 -6.31 -6.32 7.03
C ALA A 71 -7.18 -5.27 6.30
N LEU A 72 -7.00 -5.18 4.98
CA LEU A 72 -7.70 -4.20 4.15
C LEU A 72 -9.12 -4.69 3.82
N GLY A 73 -10.05 -4.45 4.75
CA GLY A 73 -11.49 -4.57 4.49
C GLY A 73 -12.09 -3.28 3.88
N LYS A 74 -13.38 -3.33 3.49
CA LYS A 74 -14.13 -2.19 2.92
C LYS A 74 -13.99 -0.90 3.77
N LYS A 75 -14.10 -1.02 5.09
CA LYS A 75 -13.95 0.11 6.03
C LYS A 75 -12.53 0.69 6.06
N ALA A 76 -11.51 -0.16 6.00
CA ALA A 76 -10.11 0.27 6.03
C ALA A 76 -9.75 1.03 4.74
N ILE A 77 -10.22 0.57 3.58
CA ILE A 77 -10.02 1.24 2.28
C ILE A 77 -10.69 2.61 2.27
N SER A 78 -11.94 2.69 2.74
CA SER A 78 -12.66 3.97 2.86
C SER A 78 -11.91 4.96 3.78
N LYS A 79 -11.43 4.49 4.94
CA LYS A 79 -10.62 5.31 5.84
C LYS A 79 -9.32 5.79 5.19
N MET A 80 -8.64 4.90 4.46
CA MET A 80 -7.40 5.22 3.74
C MET A 80 -7.64 6.30 2.68
N LEU A 81 -8.67 6.18 1.85
CA LEU A 81 -9.03 7.20 0.84
C LEU A 81 -9.39 8.54 1.48
N ASN A 82 -10.12 8.53 2.60
CA ASN A 82 -10.44 9.76 3.34
C ASN A 82 -9.17 10.45 3.89
N THR A 83 -8.22 9.66 4.39
CA THR A 83 -6.91 10.18 4.82
C THR A 83 -6.12 10.74 3.64
N CYS A 84 -6.10 10.07 2.48
CA CYS A 84 -5.48 10.60 1.25
C CYS A 84 -6.10 11.93 0.83
N TYR A 85 -7.42 12.02 0.86
CA TYR A 85 -8.17 13.21 0.47
C TYR A 85 -7.79 14.42 1.33
N ARG A 86 -7.63 14.23 2.64
CA ARG A 86 -7.27 15.30 3.59
C ARG A 86 -5.83 15.79 3.43
N ILE A 87 -4.90 14.93 3.03
CA ILE A 87 -3.46 15.24 3.01
C ILE A 87 -2.97 15.68 1.61
N LEU A 88 -3.51 15.07 0.57
CA LEU A 88 -3.04 15.23 -0.81
C LEU A 88 -4.05 15.93 -1.73
N GLY A 89 -5.32 16.03 -1.34
CA GLY A 89 -6.38 16.64 -2.13
C GLY A 89 -7.00 15.70 -3.18
N LEU A 90 -7.84 16.27 -4.06
CA LEU A 90 -8.72 15.51 -4.96
C LEU A 90 -7.97 14.70 -6.03
N LYS A 91 -7.12 15.35 -6.85
CA LYS A 91 -6.42 14.72 -7.99
C LYS A 91 -5.65 13.43 -7.63
N PRO A 92 -4.74 13.43 -6.64
CA PRO A 92 -3.97 12.22 -6.30
C PRO A 92 -4.85 11.13 -5.67
N THR A 93 -5.96 11.50 -5.02
CA THR A 93 -6.89 10.52 -4.43
C THR A 93 -7.64 9.72 -5.50
N VAL A 94 -8.04 10.37 -6.61
CA VAL A 94 -8.71 9.69 -7.73
C VAL A 94 -7.76 8.69 -8.41
N ILE A 95 -6.52 9.12 -8.69
CA ILE A 95 -5.50 8.25 -9.29
C ILE A 95 -5.20 7.06 -8.37
N PHE A 96 -5.11 7.32 -7.06
CA PHE A 96 -4.86 6.26 -6.09
C PHE A 96 -6.02 5.26 -6.00
N ALA A 97 -7.27 5.71 -6.01
CA ALA A 97 -8.43 4.82 -6.00
C ALA A 97 -8.43 3.86 -7.20
N ASP A 98 -8.13 4.39 -8.39
CA ASP A 98 -8.03 3.63 -9.63
C ASP A 98 -6.91 2.58 -9.57
N GLN A 99 -5.72 2.98 -9.10
CA GLN A 99 -4.59 2.06 -8.94
C GLN A 99 -4.87 0.92 -7.95
N ILE A 100 -5.57 1.18 -6.84
CA ILE A 100 -5.96 0.11 -5.91
C ILE A 100 -6.95 -0.84 -6.59
N MET A 101 -7.91 -0.35 -7.38
CA MET A 101 -8.85 -1.17 -8.13
C MET A 101 -8.12 -2.12 -9.08
N TYR A 102 -7.23 -1.62 -9.92
CA TYR A 102 -6.45 -2.45 -10.83
C TYR A 102 -5.57 -3.46 -10.10
N THR A 103 -4.95 -3.06 -8.99
CA THR A 103 -4.08 -3.95 -8.20
C THR A 103 -4.90 -5.05 -7.50
N GLY A 104 -6.08 -4.72 -6.98
CA GLY A 104 -7.02 -5.66 -6.38
C GLY A 104 -7.49 -6.71 -7.37
N LEU A 105 -7.87 -6.30 -8.59
CA LEU A 105 -8.26 -7.20 -9.67
C LEU A 105 -7.12 -8.15 -10.08
N ARG A 106 -5.88 -7.65 -10.09
CA ARG A 106 -4.71 -8.45 -10.48
C ARG A 106 -4.28 -9.48 -9.43
N LEU A 107 -4.42 -9.15 -8.15
CA LEU A 107 -3.98 -10.00 -7.05
C LEU A 107 -5.07 -10.95 -6.55
N CYS A 108 -6.35 -10.59 -6.69
CA CYS A 108 -7.48 -11.37 -6.21
C CYS A 108 -8.63 -11.31 -7.21
N SER A 109 -8.72 -12.33 -8.05
CA SER A 109 -9.66 -12.40 -9.18
C SER A 109 -11.16 -12.49 -8.80
N ALA A 110 -11.53 -12.69 -7.53
CA ALA A 110 -12.93 -12.98 -7.17
C ALA A 110 -13.55 -12.10 -6.06
N PHE A 111 -12.79 -11.65 -5.04
CA PHE A 111 -13.43 -11.11 -3.82
C PHE A 111 -13.66 -9.59 -3.84
N TRP A 112 -12.83 -8.83 -4.56
CA TRP A 112 -12.87 -7.36 -4.51
C TRP A 112 -13.94 -6.74 -5.41
N CYS A 113 -14.28 -7.40 -6.53
CA CYS A 113 -15.26 -6.89 -7.49
C CYS A 113 -16.68 -6.80 -6.89
N ILE A 114 -17.06 -7.77 -6.04
CA ILE A 114 -18.40 -7.82 -5.42
C ILE A 114 -18.56 -6.83 -4.25
N CYS A 115 -17.48 -6.47 -3.57
CA CYS A 115 -17.54 -5.68 -2.33
C CYS A 115 -17.50 -4.15 -2.57
N TRP A 116 -17.13 -3.72 -3.79
CA TRP A 116 -17.17 -2.31 -4.18
C TRP A 116 -18.49 -1.91 -4.84
N TYR A 117 -19.16 -2.85 -5.53
CA TYR A 117 -20.44 -2.62 -6.21
C TYR A 117 -21.69 -2.94 -5.36
N ARG A 118 -21.51 -3.39 -4.11
CA ARG A 118 -22.59 -3.65 -3.14
C ARG A 118 -22.20 -3.09 -1.77
#